data_AF-A0A8I1PZI8-F1
#
_entry.id   AF-A0A8I1PZI8-F1
#
_cell.length_a   1.000
_cell.length_b   1.000
_cell.length_c   1.000
_cell.angle_alpha   90.00
_cell.angle_beta   90.00
_cell.angle_gamma   90.00
#
_symmetry.space_group_name_H-M   'P 1'
#
loop_
_entity.id
_entity.type
_entity.pdbx_description
1 polymer ?
#
loop_
_entity_poly.entity_id
_entity_poly.type
_entity_poly.pdbx_seq_one_letter_code
_entity_poly.pdbx_strand_id
1 'polypeptide(L)'
;MTTHIDVHGSARHSAGTAGGRGGQYAAKTNSAPVDALVEDVVDAPKRSSELTAEAIRESQQIMSRTAHQITRSFRIDASNADDIVQDSWVELLEREERLGDLADRVKERAFLNLTARSRANKYGNDARFGLRSEDFRARRELRALAEEFAAENGRKMTPTEYEKAAGEIRMSYKAGQRPKPDFFKEISQLSLDVTISDDGATSLGDTLEEEKAIGFDAQEDAAAMALHGLENDVASKDAIRNDMWRIMSLRVQDAPQPVAASIDADVAGAHRRLVNRAGGAHKLALAWLDGETTKEQEEALFAPFGELDWHGREAVLDVLEASPKYADRLWASSLAAASR
;
A
#
# COMPACT_ATOMS: atom_id res chain seq x y z
N MET A 1 -11.52 -19.96 35.59
CA MET A 1 -12.95 -19.93 35.92
C MET A 1 -13.22 -21.06 36.88
N THR A 2 -13.44 -20.75 38.15
CA THR A 2 -13.62 -21.72 39.23
C THR A 2 -15.11 -21.79 39.58
N THR A 3 -15.76 -22.90 39.23
CA THR A 3 -17.13 -23.23 39.60
C THR A 3 -17.11 -23.89 40.97
N HIS A 4 -17.76 -23.28 41.96
CA HIS A 4 -17.98 -23.88 43.27
C HIS A 4 -19.37 -24.51 43.29
N ILE A 5 -19.44 -25.83 43.54
CA ILE A 5 -20.67 -26.61 43.65
C ILE A 5 -20.87 -26.95 45.13
N ASP A 6 -22.08 -26.74 45.65
CA ASP A 6 -22.39 -27.03 47.05
C ASP A 6 -22.97 -28.45 47.24
N VAL A 7 -22.98 -28.95 48.47
CA VAL A 7 -23.21 -30.36 48.87
C VAL A 7 -24.63 -30.86 48.56
N HIS A 8 -25.55 -29.98 48.14
CA HIS A 8 -26.89 -30.34 47.65
C HIS A 8 -27.08 -30.19 46.14
N GLY A 9 -25.99 -30.09 45.36
CA GLY A 9 -26.02 -30.18 43.90
C GLY A 9 -26.68 -29.01 43.16
N SER A 10 -26.98 -27.91 43.86
CA SER A 10 -27.55 -26.71 43.24
C SER A 10 -26.46 -25.69 42.90
N ALA A 11 -26.19 -25.51 41.61
CA ALA A 11 -25.35 -24.42 41.13
C ALA A 11 -26.14 -23.10 41.17
N ARG A 12 -25.79 -22.19 42.09
CA ARG A 12 -26.32 -20.82 42.12
C ARG A 12 -25.36 -19.87 41.42
N HIS A 13 -25.79 -19.30 40.30
CA HIS A 13 -25.15 -18.12 39.73
C HIS A 13 -25.58 -16.89 40.53
N SER A 14 -24.64 -16.22 41.20
CA SER A 14 -24.89 -14.93 41.83
C SER A 14 -25.10 -13.87 40.75
N ALA A 15 -26.33 -13.43 40.57
CA ALA A 15 -26.66 -12.20 39.86
C ALA A 15 -26.65 -11.02 40.84
N GLY A 16 -25.95 -9.95 40.45
CA GLY A 16 -25.91 -8.64 41.09
C GLY A 16 -24.59 -7.94 40.72
N THR A 17 -24.54 -6.70 40.23
CA THR A 17 -25.59 -5.69 40.03
C THR A 17 -25.01 -4.58 39.12
N ALA A 18 -25.84 -4.04 38.23
CA ALA A 18 -25.82 -2.70 37.63
C ALA A 18 -24.48 -2.07 37.16
N GLY A 19 -24.30 -2.05 35.83
CA GLY A 19 -23.31 -1.21 35.15
C GLY A 19 -23.38 -1.45 33.64
N GLY A 20 -24.40 -0.90 32.98
CA GLY A 20 -24.69 -1.13 31.56
C GLY A 20 -23.50 -0.79 30.65
N ARG A 21 -22.90 -1.81 30.05
CA ARG A 21 -22.13 -1.72 28.80
C ARG A 21 -22.95 -2.40 27.71
N GLY A 22 -23.81 -1.62 27.07
CA GLY A 22 -24.52 -1.99 25.86
C GLY A 22 -24.21 -0.98 24.76
N GLY A 23 -23.73 -1.47 23.62
CA GLY A 23 -23.81 -0.80 22.32
C GLY A 23 -22.64 0.11 21.92
N GLN A 24 -21.58 -0.46 21.33
CA GLN A 24 -20.58 0.31 20.55
C GLN A 24 -20.93 0.44 19.05
N TYR A 25 -22.17 0.16 18.67
CA TYR A 25 -22.69 0.43 17.32
C TYR A 25 -23.99 1.23 17.41
N ALA A 26 -23.94 2.39 18.08
CA ALA A 26 -24.92 3.42 17.84
C ALA A 26 -24.66 4.01 16.46
N ALA A 27 -25.66 3.96 15.58
CA ALA A 27 -25.62 4.57 14.26
C ALA A 27 -25.27 6.05 14.39
N LYS A 28 -24.06 6.43 13.98
CA LYS A 28 -23.72 7.84 13.76
C LYS A 28 -24.48 8.28 12.52
N THR A 29 -25.61 8.97 12.72
CA THR A 29 -26.18 9.80 11.68
C THR A 29 -25.17 10.92 11.41
N ASN A 30 -24.56 10.92 10.23
CA ASN A 30 -23.79 12.05 9.73
C ASN A 30 -24.75 13.21 9.46
N SER A 31 -25.09 13.96 10.51
CA SER A 31 -25.54 15.34 10.35
C SER A 31 -24.31 16.17 9.97
N ALA A 32 -24.41 16.88 8.84
CA ALA A 32 -23.40 17.85 8.39
C ALA A 32 -23.00 18.78 9.55
N PRO A 33 -21.72 19.19 9.65
CA PRO A 33 -21.27 20.09 10.70
C PRO A 33 -22.04 21.39 10.54
N VAL A 34 -22.95 21.66 11.48
CA VAL A 34 -23.53 22.98 11.66
C VAL A 34 -22.38 23.83 12.20
N ASP A 35 -21.97 24.77 11.38
CA ASP A 35 -20.96 25.79 11.67
C ASP A 35 -21.48 26.67 12.82
N ALA A 36 -21.33 26.18 14.04
CA ALA A 36 -21.52 26.95 15.24
C ALA A 36 -20.17 27.63 15.52
N LEU A 37 -20.03 28.85 15.01
CA LEU A 37 -19.07 29.85 15.46
C LEU A 37 -19.34 30.16 16.95
N VAL A 38 -19.03 29.21 17.81
CA VAL A 38 -18.78 29.47 19.22
C VAL A 38 -17.28 29.76 19.28
N GLU A 39 -16.96 31.02 19.56
CA GLU A 39 -15.62 31.46 19.95
C GLU A 39 -15.23 30.75 21.26
N ASP A 40 -14.91 29.47 21.19
CA ASP A 40 -14.05 28.84 22.16
C ASP A 40 -12.66 29.45 21.92
N VAL A 41 -12.40 30.55 22.63
CA VAL A 41 -11.07 31.06 22.88
C VAL A 41 -10.34 29.97 23.68
N VAL A 42 -9.85 28.96 22.97
CA VAL A 42 -8.76 28.13 23.46
C VAL A 42 -7.63 29.12 23.67
N ASP A 43 -7.32 29.42 24.93
CA ASP A 43 -6.16 30.21 25.34
C ASP A 43 -4.96 29.67 24.55
N ALA A 44 -4.59 30.36 23.47
CA ALA A 44 -3.39 30.05 22.73
C ALA A 44 -2.26 30.12 23.76
N PRO A 45 -1.40 29.08 23.86
CA PRO A 45 -0.31 29.09 24.82
C PRO A 45 0.42 30.42 24.65
N LYS A 46 0.44 31.21 25.74
CA LYS A 46 1.09 32.52 25.75
C LYS A 46 2.49 32.32 25.18
N ARG A 47 2.77 32.93 24.01
CA ARG A 47 4.09 32.97 23.38
C ARG A 47 5.04 33.68 24.33
N SER A 48 5.59 32.95 25.30
CA SER A 48 6.21 33.54 26.49
C SER A 48 7.72 33.58 26.43
N SER A 49 8.33 33.37 25.26
CA SER A 49 9.76 33.55 25.14
C SER A 49 10.18 34.15 23.81
N GLU A 50 10.44 35.45 23.81
CA GLU A 50 11.21 36.09 22.74
C GLU A 50 12.63 35.53 22.75
N LEU A 51 12.90 34.55 21.90
CA LEU A 51 14.26 34.12 21.59
C LEU A 51 15.04 35.32 21.03
N THR A 52 16.11 35.70 21.70
CA THR A 52 16.98 36.77 21.20
C THR A 52 17.65 36.34 19.90
N ALA A 53 17.85 37.27 18.98
CA ALA A 53 18.54 36.99 17.72
C ALA A 53 19.95 36.39 17.93
N GLU A 54 20.60 36.73 19.05
CA GLU A 54 21.89 36.16 19.45
C GLU A 54 21.77 34.68 19.84
N ALA A 55 20.77 34.31 20.64
CA ALA A 55 20.53 32.92 21.02
C ALA A 55 20.21 32.03 19.80
N ILE A 56 19.48 32.56 18.81
CA ILE A 56 19.22 31.86 17.55
C ILE A 56 20.53 31.62 16.77
N ARG A 57 21.38 32.64 16.65
CA ARG A 57 22.67 32.49 15.95
C ARG A 57 23.59 31.50 16.66
N GLU A 58 23.69 31.57 17.98
CA GLU A 58 24.54 30.67 18.76
C GLU A 58 24.07 29.21 18.65
N SER A 59 22.76 28.98 18.80
CA SER A 59 22.18 27.64 18.67
C SER A 59 22.31 27.07 17.25
N GLN A 60 22.14 27.91 16.21
CA GLN A 60 22.41 27.53 14.83
C GLN A 60 23.88 27.12 14.63
N GLN A 61 24.84 27.84 15.20
CA GLN A 61 26.26 27.47 15.12
C GLN A 61 26.56 26.15 15.83
N ILE A 62 25.96 25.92 17.00
CA ILE A 62 26.09 24.65 17.74
C ILE A 62 25.56 23.49 16.90
N MET A 63 24.34 23.62 16.36
CA MET A 63 23.73 22.57 15.54
C MET A 63 24.51 22.35 14.25
N SER A 64 24.99 23.41 13.59
CA SER A 64 25.79 23.29 12.36
C SER A 64 27.11 22.56 12.60
N ARG A 65 27.84 22.86 13.68
CA ARG A 65 29.07 22.10 14.03
C ARG A 65 28.78 20.63 14.25
N THR A 66 27.69 20.33 14.96
CA THR A 66 27.28 18.96 15.25
C THR A 66 26.83 18.24 13.97
N ALA A 67 26.04 18.87 13.12
CA ALA A 67 25.63 18.33 11.82
C ALA A 67 26.85 18.03 10.93
N HIS A 68 27.80 18.96 10.80
CA HIS A 68 29.05 18.76 10.04
C HIS A 68 29.95 17.67 10.61
N GLN A 69 29.93 17.45 11.92
CA GLN A 69 30.65 16.35 12.55
C GLN A 69 29.99 15.01 12.22
N ILE A 70 28.66 14.97 12.27
CA ILE A 70 27.87 13.76 12.00
C ILE A 70 27.94 13.40 10.52
N THR A 71 27.81 14.36 9.60
CA THR A 71 27.90 14.07 8.16
C THR A 71 29.25 13.44 7.82
N ARG A 72 30.34 13.95 8.41
CA ARG A 72 31.67 13.36 8.31
C ARG A 72 31.77 11.96 8.93
N SER A 73 31.27 11.76 10.15
CA SER A 73 31.43 10.47 10.84
C SER A 73 30.57 9.36 10.22
N PHE A 74 29.39 9.69 9.70
CA PHE A 74 28.45 8.74 9.10
C PHE A 74 28.52 8.69 7.58
N ARG A 75 29.50 9.36 6.95
CA ARG A 75 29.67 9.44 5.48
C ARG A 75 28.39 9.88 4.76
N ILE A 76 27.63 10.77 5.38
CA ILE A 76 26.50 11.46 4.74
C ILE A 76 27.09 12.58 3.90
N ASP A 77 26.48 12.86 2.74
CA ASP A 77 26.93 13.99 1.91
C ASP A 77 26.94 15.29 2.74
N ALA A 78 28.04 16.02 2.63
CA ALA A 78 28.34 17.21 3.41
C ALA A 78 27.33 18.34 3.14
N SER A 79 26.74 18.38 1.94
CA SER A 79 25.67 19.32 1.57
C SER A 79 24.46 19.23 2.52
N ASN A 80 24.15 18.04 3.03
CA ASN A 80 23.01 17.81 3.93
C ASN A 80 23.21 18.39 5.34
N ALA A 81 24.40 18.89 5.67
CA ALA A 81 24.64 19.44 7.00
C ALA A 81 23.72 20.63 7.29
N ASP A 82 23.47 21.47 6.29
CA ASP A 82 22.58 22.62 6.42
C ASP A 82 21.10 22.19 6.47
N ASP A 83 20.70 21.18 5.68
CA ASP A 83 19.35 20.62 5.72
C ASP A 83 19.02 20.02 7.10
N ILE A 84 19.97 19.30 7.71
CA ILE A 84 19.83 18.78 9.08
C ILE A 84 19.58 19.90 10.08
N VAL A 85 20.27 21.04 9.93
CA VAL A 85 20.11 22.20 10.82
C VAL A 85 18.74 22.84 10.62
N GLN A 86 18.30 23.01 9.36
CA GLN A 86 16.98 23.56 9.04
C GLN A 86 15.85 22.68 9.61
N ASP A 87 15.91 21.37 9.39
CA ASP A 87 14.93 20.42 9.91
C ASP A 87 14.91 20.37 11.45
N SER A 88 16.07 20.53 12.07
CA SER A 88 16.18 20.63 13.53
C SER A 88 15.47 21.87 14.04
N TRP A 89 15.59 23.00 13.35
CA TRP A 89 14.86 24.23 13.70
C TRP A 89 13.35 24.10 13.52
N VAL A 90 12.89 23.46 12.43
CA VAL A 90 11.45 23.21 12.22
C VAL A 90 10.88 22.41 13.40
N GLU A 91 11.56 21.35 13.83
CA GLU A 91 11.13 20.56 15.00
C GLU A 91 11.09 21.38 16.29
N LEU A 92 12.09 22.24 16.51
CA LEU A 92 12.15 23.09 17.69
C LEU A 92 10.97 24.07 17.74
N LEU A 93 10.61 24.67 16.60
CA LEU A 93 9.47 25.59 16.48
C LEU A 93 8.14 24.86 16.62
N GLU A 94 7.96 23.69 16.01
CA GLU A 94 6.76 22.86 16.19
C GLU A 94 6.57 22.40 17.64
N ARG A 95 7.68 22.21 18.36
CA ARG A 95 7.66 21.84 19.78
C ARG A 95 7.36 23.05 20.67
N GLU A 96 7.87 24.23 20.31
CA GLU A 96 7.52 25.50 20.97
C GLU A 96 6.02 25.73 20.91
N GLU A 97 5.40 25.54 19.75
CA GLU A 97 3.95 25.66 19.59
C GLU A 97 3.17 24.73 20.54
N ARG A 98 3.70 23.54 20.82
CA ARG A 98 3.06 22.52 21.68
C ARG A 98 3.33 22.70 23.17
N LEU A 99 4.53 23.12 23.56
CA LEU A 99 5.01 23.07 24.95
C LEU A 99 5.42 24.45 25.52
N GLY A 100 5.72 25.42 24.67
CA GLY A 100 6.11 26.78 25.07
C GLY A 100 7.43 26.89 25.83
N ASP A 101 8.31 25.88 25.79
CA ASP A 101 9.55 25.82 26.60
C ASP A 101 10.85 26.09 25.81
N LEU A 102 10.75 26.63 24.58
CA LEU A 102 11.90 26.66 23.67
C LEU A 102 13.07 27.52 24.16
N ALA A 103 12.84 28.72 24.67
CA ALA A 103 13.95 29.61 25.05
C ALA A 103 14.81 29.08 26.20
N ASP A 104 14.28 28.24 27.08
CA ASP A 104 15.08 27.62 28.14
C ASP A 104 15.87 26.44 27.60
N ARG A 105 15.28 25.66 26.69
CA ARG A 105 15.91 24.50 26.06
C ARG A 105 17.00 24.86 25.07
N VAL A 106 16.86 25.97 24.34
CA VAL A 106 17.87 26.42 23.36
C VAL A 106 19.19 26.84 24.04
N LYS A 107 19.16 27.20 25.32
CA LYS A 107 20.38 27.45 26.12
C LYS A 107 21.15 26.15 26.43
N GLU A 108 20.49 25.00 26.38
CA GLU A 108 21.10 23.70 26.68
C GLU A 108 21.81 23.13 25.44
N ARG A 109 23.14 23.25 25.38
CA ARG A 109 23.95 22.70 24.28
C ARG A 109 23.72 21.20 24.04
N ALA A 110 23.52 20.42 25.11
CA ALA A 110 23.26 18.98 25.02
C ALA A 110 21.95 18.69 24.29
N PHE A 111 20.92 19.50 24.52
CA PHE A 111 19.63 19.39 23.86
C PHE A 111 19.75 19.67 22.36
N LEU A 112 20.39 20.78 21.98
CA LEU A 112 20.63 21.12 20.57
C LEU A 112 21.40 20.02 19.82
N ASN A 113 22.44 19.46 20.46
CA ASN A 113 23.20 18.36 19.89
C ASN A 113 22.36 17.09 19.70
N LEU A 114 21.46 16.79 20.65
CA LEU A 114 20.56 15.64 20.56
C LEU A 114 19.56 15.82 19.43
N THR A 115 18.98 17.02 19.28
CA THR A 115 18.04 17.35 18.20
C THR A 115 18.72 17.20 16.83
N ALA A 116 19.90 17.80 16.64
CA ALA A 116 20.67 17.65 15.41
C ALA A 116 21.03 16.19 15.11
N ARG A 117 21.41 15.40 16.12
CA ARG A 117 21.67 13.95 15.96
C ARG A 117 20.43 13.16 15.56
N SER A 118 19.30 13.43 16.22
CA SER A 118 18.02 12.78 15.93
C SER A 118 17.63 13.00 14.46
N ARG A 119 17.79 14.24 13.98
CA ARG A 119 17.46 14.61 12.59
C ARG A 119 18.46 14.07 11.58
N ALA A 120 19.75 14.09 11.90
CA ALA A 120 20.77 13.52 11.01
C ALA A 120 20.56 12.03 10.71
N ASN A 121 19.95 11.26 11.61
CA ASN A 121 19.60 9.87 11.33
C ASN A 121 18.65 9.71 10.13
N LYS A 122 17.83 10.72 9.81
CA LYS A 122 16.96 10.72 8.62
C LYS A 122 17.74 10.91 7.31
N TYR A 123 18.93 11.50 7.38
CA TYR A 123 19.79 11.76 6.23
C TYR A 123 20.83 10.65 6.01
N GLY A 124 20.90 9.67 6.93
CA GLY A 124 21.69 8.47 6.71
C GLY A 124 21.23 7.72 5.46
N ASN A 125 22.18 7.13 4.72
CA ASN A 125 21.91 6.40 3.47
C ASN A 125 20.72 5.46 3.61
N ASP A 126 20.68 4.67 4.68
CA ASP A 126 19.61 3.72 4.97
C ASP A 126 18.20 4.34 5.07
N ALA A 127 18.05 5.55 5.62
CA ALA A 127 16.75 6.22 5.75
C ALA A 127 16.22 6.70 4.39
N ARG A 128 17.12 7.04 3.46
CA ARG A 128 16.78 7.41 2.07
C ARG A 128 16.22 6.24 1.27
N PHE A 129 16.52 5.00 1.65
CA PHE A 129 16.01 3.79 0.98
C PHE A 129 14.68 3.27 1.54
N GLY A 130 13.99 4.09 2.34
CA GLY A 130 12.75 3.69 2.99
C GLY A 130 12.93 2.51 3.94
N LEU A 131 14.13 2.34 4.52
CA LEU A 131 14.30 1.46 5.67
C LEU A 131 13.59 2.07 6.86
N ARG A 132 12.80 1.25 7.54
CA ARG A 132 12.12 1.63 8.77
C ARG A 132 13.10 1.57 9.94
N SER A 133 12.78 2.20 11.05
CA SER A 133 13.59 2.14 12.28
C SER A 133 13.81 0.71 12.76
N GLU A 134 12.86 -0.20 12.51
CA GLU A 134 13.00 -1.63 12.81
C GLU A 134 14.09 -2.29 11.94
N ASP A 135 14.19 -1.91 10.66
CA ASP A 135 15.21 -2.45 9.75
C ASP A 135 16.61 -2.03 10.21
N PHE A 136 16.78 -0.79 10.67
CA PHE A 136 18.05 -0.30 11.24
C PHE A 136 18.48 -1.09 12.47
N ARG A 137 17.54 -1.32 13.39
CA ARG A 137 17.80 -2.08 14.60
C ARG A 137 18.21 -3.51 14.27
N ALA A 138 17.48 -4.16 13.37
CA ALA A 138 17.79 -5.50 12.92
C ALA A 138 19.15 -5.58 12.20
N ARG A 139 19.53 -4.58 11.39
CA ARG A 139 20.88 -4.52 10.79
C ARG A 139 21.99 -4.43 11.83
N ARG A 140 21.78 -3.62 12.87
CA ARG A 140 22.75 -3.47 13.96
C ARG A 140 22.90 -4.78 14.73
N GLU A 141 21.79 -5.46 15.02
CA GLU A 141 21.78 -6.78 15.65
C GLU A 141 22.49 -7.81 14.76
N LEU A 142 22.25 -7.80 13.44
CA LEU A 142 22.89 -8.70 12.49
C LEU A 142 24.41 -8.47 12.39
N ARG A 143 24.86 -7.20 12.39
CA ARG A 143 26.29 -6.86 12.41
C ARG A 143 26.97 -7.34 13.69
N ALA A 144 26.33 -7.16 14.85
CA ALA A 144 26.84 -7.66 16.11
C ALA A 144 26.98 -9.20 16.10
N LEU A 145 25.97 -9.91 15.58
CA LEU A 145 26.00 -11.37 15.44
C LEU A 145 27.11 -11.83 14.48
N ALA A 146 27.31 -11.11 13.38
CA ALA A 146 28.38 -11.37 12.43
C ALA A 146 29.78 -11.14 13.03
N GLU A 147 29.94 -10.13 13.88
CA GLU A 147 31.19 -9.87 14.63
C GLU A 147 31.47 -10.95 15.67
N GLU A 148 30.45 -11.38 16.43
CA GLU A 148 30.54 -12.49 17.38
C GLU A 148 30.95 -13.78 16.68
N PHE A 149 30.28 -14.13 15.57
CA PHE A 149 30.61 -15.30 14.78
C PHE A 149 32.05 -15.26 14.23
N ALA A 150 32.50 -14.07 13.80
CA ALA A 150 33.86 -13.88 13.31
C ALA A 150 34.91 -14.06 14.42
N ALA A 151 34.60 -13.61 15.64
CA ALA A 151 35.45 -13.81 16.81
C ALA A 151 35.53 -15.28 17.22
N GLU A 152 34.41 -16.01 17.18
CA GLU A 152 34.35 -17.42 17.58
C GLU A 152 34.95 -18.38 16.56
N ASN A 153 34.66 -18.16 15.27
CA ASN A 153 35.03 -19.10 14.21
C ASN A 153 36.31 -18.71 13.47
N GLY A 154 36.88 -17.53 13.75
CA GLY A 154 38.07 -17.01 13.08
C GLY A 154 37.88 -16.73 11.58
N ARG A 155 36.63 -16.74 11.10
CA ARG A 155 36.24 -16.49 9.70
C ARG A 155 34.97 -15.65 9.64
N LYS A 156 34.79 -14.91 8.54
CA LYS A 156 33.52 -14.22 8.28
C LYS A 156 32.40 -15.21 7.96
N MET A 157 31.16 -14.82 8.24
CA MET A 157 29.97 -15.56 7.82
C MET A 157 29.93 -15.67 6.29
N THR A 158 29.52 -16.85 5.80
CA THR A 158 29.18 -17.02 4.38
C THR A 158 27.85 -16.33 4.06
N PRO A 159 27.56 -16.01 2.78
CA PRO A 159 26.31 -15.35 2.41
C PRO A 159 25.05 -16.11 2.86
N THR A 160 25.06 -17.44 2.81
CA THR A 160 23.94 -18.29 3.23
C THR A 160 23.76 -18.30 4.75
N GLU A 161 24.86 -18.33 5.52
CA GLU A 161 24.83 -18.19 6.97
C GLU A 161 24.30 -16.81 7.39
N TYR A 162 24.71 -15.77 6.66
CA TYR A 162 24.27 -14.39 6.92
C TYR A 162 22.78 -14.19 6.64
N GLU A 163 22.26 -14.74 5.53
CA GLU A 163 20.83 -14.72 5.22
C GLU A 163 20.01 -15.51 6.24
N LYS A 164 20.50 -16.67 6.70
CA LYS A 164 19.85 -17.44 7.75
C LYS A 164 19.78 -16.66 9.07
N ALA A 165 20.88 -16.05 9.48
CA ALA A 165 20.92 -15.20 10.69
C ALA A 165 19.97 -13.99 10.54
N ALA A 166 19.91 -13.38 9.37
CA ALA A 166 18.95 -12.31 9.08
C ALA A 166 17.49 -12.79 9.21
N GLY A 167 17.19 -13.99 8.71
CA GLY A 167 15.89 -14.63 8.86
C GLY A 167 15.52 -14.89 10.33
N GLU A 168 16.46 -15.39 11.13
CA GLU A 168 16.27 -15.61 12.57
C GLU A 168 15.98 -14.30 13.32
N ILE A 169 16.78 -13.26 13.05
CA ILE A 169 16.56 -11.92 13.61
C ILE A 169 15.18 -11.41 13.21
N ARG A 170 14.81 -11.47 11.93
CA ARG A 170 13.49 -11.01 11.46
C ARG A 170 12.34 -11.73 12.15
N MET A 171 12.47 -13.04 12.39
CA MET A 171 11.44 -13.84 13.04
C MET A 171 11.35 -13.61 14.57
N SER A 172 12.40 -13.07 15.19
CA SER A 172 12.37 -12.64 16.59
C SER A 172 11.45 -11.44 16.85
N TYR A 173 11.15 -10.64 15.82
CA TYR A 173 10.26 -9.48 15.92
C TYR A 173 8.78 -9.90 15.83
N LYS A 174 7.92 -9.16 16.54
CA LYS A 174 6.46 -9.39 16.56
C LYS A 174 5.88 -9.21 15.15
N ALA A 175 4.86 -10.00 14.81
CA ALA A 175 4.10 -9.82 13.56
C ALA A 175 3.58 -8.38 13.44
N GLY A 176 3.86 -7.73 12.30
CA GLY A 176 3.57 -6.31 12.03
C GLY A 176 4.78 -5.36 12.24
N GLN A 177 5.72 -5.72 13.11
CA GLN A 177 6.97 -4.97 13.35
C GLN A 177 8.19 -5.69 12.78
N ARG A 178 7.97 -6.69 11.93
CA ARG A 178 9.06 -7.45 11.33
C ARG A 178 9.79 -6.57 10.32
N PRO A 179 11.14 -6.57 10.34
CA PRO A 179 11.93 -6.00 9.27
C PRO A 179 11.53 -6.54 7.90
N LYS A 180 11.78 -5.75 6.86
CA LYS A 180 11.60 -6.18 5.46
C LYS A 180 12.40 -7.45 5.20
N PRO A 181 11.95 -8.38 4.33
CA PRO A 181 12.71 -9.61 4.03
C PRO A 181 14.16 -9.34 3.63
N ASP A 182 14.37 -8.31 2.81
CA ASP A 182 15.66 -7.95 2.25
C ASP A 182 16.43 -6.90 3.07
N PHE A 183 16.07 -6.70 4.34
CA PHE A 183 16.71 -5.66 5.16
C PHE A 183 18.24 -5.82 5.25
N PHE A 184 18.75 -7.04 5.13
CA PHE A 184 20.19 -7.34 5.21
C PHE A 184 20.97 -7.03 3.92
N LYS A 185 20.30 -6.80 2.80
CA LYS A 185 20.95 -6.45 1.52
C LYS A 185 21.34 -4.98 1.53
N GLU A 186 22.62 -4.69 1.31
CA GLU A 186 23.07 -3.31 1.11
C GLU A 186 22.69 -2.88 -0.30
N ILE A 187 21.69 -2.00 -0.41
CA ILE A 187 21.32 -1.36 -1.67
C ILE A 187 22.35 -0.25 -1.90
N SER A 188 23.31 -0.49 -2.80
CA SER A 188 24.30 0.53 -3.14
C SER A 188 23.71 1.56 -4.10
N GLN A 189 23.78 2.84 -3.73
CA GLN A 189 23.64 3.98 -4.66
C GLN A 189 24.97 4.20 -5.38
N LEU A 190 25.38 3.26 -6.24
CA LEU A 190 26.29 3.70 -7.30
C LEU A 190 25.47 4.59 -8.23
N SER A 191 25.97 5.79 -8.51
CA SER A 191 25.37 6.61 -9.56
C SER A 191 25.43 5.82 -10.87
N LEU A 192 24.38 5.90 -11.68
CA LEU A 192 24.39 5.33 -13.02
C LEU A 192 25.47 6.00 -13.88
N ASP A 193 25.85 7.23 -13.56
CA ASP A 193 26.91 7.97 -14.24
C ASP A 193 28.32 7.56 -13.79
N VAL A 194 28.47 6.57 -12.89
CA VAL A 194 29.80 6.07 -12.51
C VAL A 194 30.45 5.42 -13.74
N THR A 195 31.59 5.96 -14.17
CA THR A 195 32.35 5.43 -15.30
C THR A 195 32.98 4.08 -14.93
N ILE A 196 32.72 3.06 -15.76
CA ILE A 196 33.26 1.70 -15.57
C ILE A 196 34.50 1.49 -16.44
N SER A 197 34.54 2.07 -17.65
CA SER A 197 35.73 2.00 -18.50
C SER A 197 36.81 2.98 -18.03
N ASP A 198 38.07 2.53 -18.08
CA ASP A 198 39.25 3.38 -17.88
C ASP A 198 39.27 4.60 -18.81
N ASP A 199 38.68 4.48 -20.01
CA ASP A 199 38.60 5.55 -21.01
C ASP A 199 37.46 6.56 -20.75
N GLY A 200 36.64 6.34 -19.70
CA GLY A 200 35.50 7.18 -19.34
C GLY A 200 34.32 7.17 -20.33
N ALA A 201 34.37 6.32 -21.37
CA ALA A 201 33.38 6.25 -22.44
C ALA A 201 32.11 5.46 -22.10
N THR A 202 32.15 4.61 -21.06
CA THR A 202 31.00 3.81 -20.61
C THR A 202 30.74 4.03 -19.13
N SER A 203 29.50 4.37 -18.83
CA SER A 203 28.94 4.50 -17.49
C SER A 203 28.24 3.21 -17.07
N LEU A 204 27.98 3.06 -15.76
CA LEU A 204 27.19 1.95 -15.23
C LEU A 204 25.78 1.90 -15.83
N GLY A 205 25.18 3.06 -16.10
CA GLY A 205 23.92 3.18 -16.81
C GLY A 205 23.95 2.54 -18.20
N ASP A 206 25.06 2.69 -18.93
CA ASP A 206 25.21 2.12 -20.27
C ASP A 206 25.32 0.58 -20.27
N THR A 207 25.66 -0.02 -19.12
CA THR A 207 25.71 -1.48 -18.95
C THR A 207 24.39 -2.11 -18.51
N LEU A 208 23.41 -1.28 -18.13
CA LEU A 208 22.08 -1.75 -17.83
C LEU A 208 21.37 -2.02 -19.16
N GLU A 209 21.33 -3.28 -19.56
CA GLU A 209 20.39 -3.71 -20.60
C GLU A 209 18.97 -3.43 -20.09
N GLU A 210 18.19 -2.68 -20.87
CA GLU A 210 16.77 -2.54 -20.63
C GLU A 210 16.20 -3.96 -20.56
N GLU A 211 15.78 -4.36 -19.35
CA GLU A 211 15.17 -5.65 -19.13
C GLU A 211 14.01 -5.73 -20.12
N LYS A 212 14.17 -6.55 -21.17
CA LYS A 212 13.20 -6.67 -22.28
C LYS A 212 11.83 -6.67 -21.62
N ALA A 213 11.07 -5.59 -21.81
CA ALA A 213 9.79 -5.43 -21.17
C ALA A 213 9.04 -6.74 -21.38
N ILE A 214 8.88 -7.51 -20.30
CA ILE A 214 7.99 -8.64 -20.28
C ILE A 214 6.68 -8.00 -20.69
N GLY A 215 6.23 -8.28 -21.92
CA GLY A 215 5.21 -7.49 -22.59
C GLY A 215 4.08 -7.25 -21.61
N PHE A 216 3.82 -5.97 -21.31
CA PHE A 216 2.84 -5.58 -20.31
C PHE A 216 1.50 -6.22 -20.69
N ASP A 217 1.16 -7.33 -20.04
CA ASP A 217 -0.12 -7.97 -20.27
C ASP A 217 -1.14 -7.17 -19.46
N ALA A 218 -1.83 -6.26 -20.16
CA ALA A 218 -2.88 -5.44 -19.60
C ALA A 218 -3.95 -6.29 -18.89
N GLN A 219 -4.09 -7.57 -19.27
CA GLN A 219 -4.94 -8.51 -18.56
C GLN A 219 -4.35 -8.96 -17.22
N GLU A 220 -3.06 -9.28 -17.15
CA GLU A 220 -2.42 -9.67 -15.88
C GLU A 220 -2.49 -8.52 -14.87
N ASP A 221 -2.27 -7.28 -15.32
CA ASP A 221 -2.40 -6.10 -14.45
C ASP A 221 -3.86 -5.88 -14.02
N ALA A 222 -4.83 -5.92 -14.95
CA ALA A 222 -6.24 -5.78 -14.60
C ALA A 222 -6.73 -6.90 -13.66
N ALA A 223 -6.26 -8.13 -13.86
CA ALA A 223 -6.56 -9.27 -12.99
C ALA A 223 -5.89 -9.11 -11.62
N ALA A 224 -4.65 -8.63 -11.56
CA ALA A 224 -3.92 -8.37 -10.33
C ALA A 224 -4.59 -7.25 -9.52
N MET A 225 -5.03 -6.17 -10.16
CA MET A 225 -5.79 -5.09 -9.52
C MET A 225 -7.12 -5.61 -8.93
N ALA A 226 -7.85 -6.43 -9.68
CA ALA A 226 -9.11 -7.02 -9.21
C ALA A 226 -8.88 -7.97 -8.02
N LEU A 227 -7.82 -8.79 -8.08
CA LEU A 227 -7.44 -9.69 -6.98
C LEU A 227 -7.03 -8.90 -5.73
N HIS A 228 -6.19 -7.88 -5.89
CA HIS A 228 -5.76 -7.00 -4.81
C HIS A 228 -6.96 -6.27 -4.16
N GLY A 229 -7.95 -5.87 -4.96
CA GLY A 229 -9.20 -5.30 -4.46
C GLY A 229 -9.99 -6.28 -3.58
N LEU A 230 -9.99 -7.58 -3.92
CA LEU A 230 -10.61 -8.63 -3.12
C LEU A 230 -9.86 -8.90 -1.82
N GLU A 231 -8.54 -9.01 -1.89
CA GLU A 231 -7.68 -9.38 -0.76
C GLU A 231 -7.68 -8.32 0.35
N ASN A 232 -7.87 -7.06 -0.02
CA ASN A 232 -7.91 -5.94 0.92
C ASN A 232 -9.34 -5.51 1.33
N ASP A 233 -10.36 -6.31 1.01
CA ASP A 233 -11.79 -5.99 1.26
C ASP A 233 -12.25 -4.63 0.67
N VAL A 234 -11.51 -4.11 -0.32
CA VAL A 234 -11.82 -2.82 -0.98
C VAL A 234 -12.92 -3.01 -2.04
N ALA A 235 -12.93 -4.16 -2.71
CA ALA A 235 -13.92 -4.52 -3.72
C ALA A 235 -14.78 -5.71 -3.25
N SER A 236 -16.10 -5.59 -3.41
CA SER A 236 -16.99 -6.71 -3.14
C SER A 236 -16.83 -7.80 -4.20
N LYS A 237 -17.10 -9.06 -3.84
CA LYS A 237 -17.09 -10.20 -4.78
C LYS A 237 -17.98 -9.96 -6.00
N ASP A 238 -19.05 -9.19 -5.85
CA ASP A 238 -19.96 -8.87 -6.94
C ASP A 238 -19.41 -7.77 -7.85
N ALA A 239 -18.60 -6.84 -7.34
CA ALA A 239 -17.89 -5.87 -8.19
C ALA A 239 -16.91 -6.57 -9.14
N ILE A 240 -16.09 -7.48 -8.62
CA ILE A 240 -15.11 -8.24 -9.41
C ILE A 240 -15.78 -9.15 -10.44
N ARG A 241 -16.91 -9.76 -10.08
CA ARG A 241 -17.71 -10.55 -11.02
C ARG A 241 -18.16 -9.70 -12.21
N ASN A 242 -18.52 -8.45 -11.98
CA ASN A 242 -18.97 -7.54 -13.04
C ASN A 242 -17.79 -7.07 -13.91
N ASP A 243 -16.60 -6.89 -13.33
CA ASP A 243 -15.38 -6.51 -14.07
C ASP A 243 -14.78 -7.67 -14.89
N MET A 244 -15.30 -8.89 -14.75
CA MET A 244 -14.74 -10.07 -15.40
C MET A 244 -14.83 -10.00 -16.93
N TRP A 245 -15.89 -9.41 -17.50
CA TRP A 245 -15.96 -9.16 -18.94
C TRP A 245 -14.84 -8.21 -19.40
N ARG A 246 -14.64 -7.11 -18.67
CA ARG A 246 -13.61 -6.11 -18.98
C ARG A 246 -12.22 -6.75 -18.99
N ILE A 247 -11.91 -7.61 -18.03
CA ILE A 247 -10.60 -8.29 -17.98
C ILE A 247 -10.43 -9.25 -19.16
N MET A 248 -11.45 -10.05 -19.47
CA MET A 248 -11.35 -11.08 -20.52
C MET A 248 -11.39 -10.50 -21.94
N SER A 249 -12.09 -9.39 -22.14
CA SER A 249 -12.17 -8.70 -23.44
C SER A 249 -10.84 -8.08 -23.87
N LEU A 250 -9.88 -7.85 -22.96
CA LEU A 250 -8.54 -7.33 -23.31
C LEU A 250 -7.73 -8.25 -24.23
N ARG A 251 -8.08 -9.54 -24.32
CA ARG A 251 -7.42 -10.49 -25.24
C ARG A 251 -7.87 -10.39 -26.68
N VAL A 252 -9.07 -9.83 -26.91
CA VAL A 252 -9.67 -9.73 -28.23
C VAL A 252 -9.65 -8.27 -28.62
N GLN A 253 -9.03 -8.00 -29.76
CA GLN A 253 -8.92 -6.63 -30.26
C GLN A 253 -10.31 -6.05 -30.48
N ASP A 254 -10.52 -4.81 -30.00
CA ASP A 254 -11.75 -4.04 -30.17
C ASP A 254 -13.04 -4.72 -29.63
N ALA A 255 -12.90 -5.64 -28.66
CA ALA A 255 -14.06 -6.25 -28.02
C ALA A 255 -14.92 -5.21 -27.28
N PRO A 256 -16.22 -5.12 -27.59
CA PRO A 256 -17.07 -4.07 -27.06
C PRO A 256 -17.28 -4.23 -25.55
N GLN A 257 -17.40 -3.09 -24.87
CA GLN A 257 -17.68 -3.05 -23.44
C GLN A 257 -19.20 -2.97 -23.20
N PRO A 258 -19.70 -3.56 -22.10
CA PRO A 258 -21.11 -3.47 -21.76
C PRO A 258 -21.50 -2.01 -21.49
N VAL A 259 -22.65 -1.59 -21.98
CA VAL A 259 -23.13 -0.21 -21.80
C VAL A 259 -23.91 -0.14 -20.48
N ALA A 260 -23.37 0.57 -19.49
CA ALA A 260 -24.03 0.74 -18.19
C ALA A 260 -25.41 1.40 -18.34
N ALA A 261 -26.36 0.97 -17.51
CA ALA A 261 -27.76 1.41 -17.49
C ALA A 261 -28.48 1.36 -18.85
N SER A 262 -28.07 0.46 -19.75
CA SER A 262 -28.69 0.30 -21.07
C SER A 262 -29.93 -0.59 -21.06
N ILE A 263 -30.08 -1.45 -20.04
CA ILE A 263 -31.16 -2.44 -19.95
C ILE A 263 -31.84 -2.37 -18.59
N ASP A 264 -33.17 -2.29 -18.58
CA ASP A 264 -33.95 -2.42 -17.36
C ASP A 264 -33.84 -3.82 -16.74
N ALA A 265 -33.90 -3.90 -15.41
CA ALA A 265 -33.74 -5.17 -14.68
C ALA A 265 -34.74 -6.27 -15.11
N ASP A 266 -35.96 -5.89 -15.48
CA ASP A 266 -36.99 -6.82 -15.95
C ASP A 266 -36.65 -7.39 -17.34
N VAL A 267 -36.14 -6.54 -18.23
CA VAL A 267 -35.70 -6.90 -19.59
C VAL A 267 -34.45 -7.78 -19.52
N ALA A 268 -33.50 -7.46 -18.63
CA ALA A 268 -32.34 -8.30 -18.36
C ALA A 268 -32.75 -9.70 -17.85
N GLY A 269 -33.79 -9.79 -17.02
CA GLY A 269 -34.38 -11.06 -16.58
C GLY A 269 -34.96 -11.88 -17.73
N ALA A 270 -35.61 -11.23 -18.70
CA ALA A 270 -36.15 -11.88 -19.90
C ALA A 270 -35.05 -12.41 -20.82
N HIS A 271 -34.04 -11.59 -21.14
CA HIS A 271 -32.89 -12.01 -21.95
C HIS A 271 -32.13 -13.17 -21.31
N ARG A 272 -31.91 -13.14 -19.98
CA ARG A 272 -31.28 -14.24 -19.24
C ARG A 272 -32.03 -15.56 -19.39
N ARG A 273 -33.37 -15.55 -19.32
CA ARG A 273 -34.18 -16.76 -19.51
C ARG A 273 -34.09 -17.29 -20.93
N LEU A 274 -34.04 -16.39 -21.91
CA LEU A 274 -34.00 -16.72 -23.33
C LEU A 274 -32.66 -17.38 -23.68
N VAL A 275 -31.53 -16.80 -23.27
CA VAL A 275 -30.19 -17.37 -23.47
C VAL A 275 -30.03 -18.71 -22.73
N ASN A 276 -30.50 -18.81 -21.49
CA ASN A 276 -30.45 -20.07 -20.75
C ASN A 276 -31.31 -21.17 -21.41
N ARG A 277 -32.45 -20.83 -22.00
CA ARG A 277 -33.31 -21.79 -22.73
C ARG A 277 -32.64 -22.31 -23.99
N ALA A 278 -31.82 -21.49 -24.66
CA ALA A 278 -31.01 -21.90 -25.80
C ALA A 278 -29.83 -22.84 -25.41
N GLY A 279 -29.59 -23.04 -24.12
CA GLY A 279 -28.53 -23.90 -23.59
C GLY A 279 -27.27 -23.16 -23.17
N GLY A 280 -27.36 -21.84 -22.93
CA GLY A 280 -26.26 -20.99 -22.47
C GLY A 280 -25.76 -20.04 -23.56
N ALA A 281 -24.99 -19.05 -23.14
CA ALA A 281 -24.41 -18.03 -24.01
C ALA A 281 -23.40 -18.65 -24.99
N HIS A 282 -22.61 -19.64 -24.57
CA HIS A 282 -21.66 -20.31 -25.48
C HIS A 282 -22.36 -21.06 -26.61
N LYS A 283 -23.37 -21.86 -26.26
CA LYS A 283 -24.12 -22.63 -27.26
C LYS A 283 -24.88 -21.71 -28.21
N LEU A 284 -25.41 -20.60 -27.68
CA LEU A 284 -26.10 -19.61 -28.49
C LEU A 284 -25.14 -18.84 -29.41
N ALA A 285 -23.91 -18.57 -28.97
CA ALA A 285 -22.85 -18.00 -29.78
C ALA A 285 -22.49 -18.91 -30.96
N LEU A 286 -22.33 -20.22 -30.74
CA LEU A 286 -22.10 -21.19 -31.81
C LEU A 286 -23.28 -21.26 -32.79
N ALA A 287 -24.51 -21.32 -32.28
CA ALA A 287 -25.71 -21.35 -33.12
C ALA A 287 -25.83 -20.08 -33.99
N TRP A 288 -25.32 -18.94 -33.52
CA TRP A 288 -25.30 -17.70 -34.29
C TRP A 288 -24.33 -17.77 -35.46
N LEU A 289 -23.12 -18.32 -35.22
CA LEU A 289 -22.12 -18.55 -36.28
C LEU A 289 -22.64 -19.51 -37.35
N ASP A 290 -23.43 -20.51 -36.93
CA ASP A 290 -24.08 -21.47 -37.83
C ASP A 290 -25.33 -20.90 -38.54
N GLY A 291 -25.79 -19.70 -38.15
CA GLY A 291 -26.98 -19.05 -38.71
C GLY A 291 -28.31 -19.69 -38.28
N GLU A 292 -28.31 -20.44 -37.17
CA GLU A 292 -29.47 -21.18 -36.64
C GLU A 292 -30.27 -20.38 -35.59
N THR A 293 -29.86 -19.14 -35.30
CA THR A 293 -30.50 -18.29 -34.27
C THR A 293 -31.77 -17.60 -34.75
N THR A 294 -32.73 -17.43 -33.84
CA THR A 294 -33.88 -16.56 -34.06
C THR A 294 -33.53 -15.10 -33.72
N LYS A 295 -34.20 -14.13 -34.34
CA LYS A 295 -33.95 -12.69 -34.06
C LYS A 295 -34.04 -12.33 -32.57
N GLU A 296 -34.98 -12.93 -31.83
CA GLU A 296 -35.13 -12.71 -30.39
C GLU A 296 -33.94 -13.25 -29.59
N GLN A 297 -33.31 -14.34 -30.05
CA GLN A 297 -32.11 -14.89 -29.45
C GLN A 297 -30.88 -14.04 -29.73
N GLU A 298 -30.75 -13.52 -30.95
CA GLU A 298 -29.67 -12.60 -31.32
C GLU A 298 -29.73 -11.32 -30.49
N GLU A 299 -30.93 -10.73 -30.40
CA GLU A 299 -31.16 -9.54 -29.59
C GLU A 299 -30.79 -9.80 -28.13
N ALA A 300 -31.20 -10.94 -27.57
CA ALA A 300 -30.84 -11.30 -26.20
C ALA A 300 -29.34 -11.52 -25.99
N LEU A 301 -28.64 -12.11 -26.96
CA LEU A 301 -27.20 -12.37 -26.85
C LEU A 301 -26.39 -11.08 -26.81
N PHE A 302 -26.73 -10.12 -27.67
CA PHE A 302 -25.97 -8.87 -27.83
C PHE A 302 -26.52 -7.70 -27.00
N ALA A 303 -27.69 -7.84 -26.37
CA ALA A 303 -28.33 -6.78 -25.57
C ALA A 303 -27.35 -6.04 -24.63
N PRO A 304 -26.45 -6.70 -23.86
CA PRO A 304 -25.57 -6.01 -22.91
C PRO A 304 -24.65 -4.93 -23.52
N PHE A 305 -24.44 -4.99 -24.83
CA PHE A 305 -23.48 -4.15 -25.56
C PHE A 305 -24.14 -3.05 -26.39
N GLY A 306 -25.49 -3.01 -26.42
CA GLY A 306 -26.25 -2.03 -27.20
C GLY A 306 -26.21 -2.30 -28.71
N GLU A 307 -26.20 -1.23 -29.50
CA GLU A 307 -26.14 -1.32 -30.96
C GLU A 307 -24.72 -1.66 -31.43
N LEU A 308 -24.51 -2.91 -31.85
CA LEU A 308 -23.25 -3.39 -32.41
C LEU A 308 -23.36 -3.58 -33.92
N ASP A 309 -22.31 -3.17 -34.63
CA ASP A 309 -22.06 -3.55 -36.02
C ASP A 309 -21.65 -5.03 -36.12
N TRP A 310 -21.50 -5.52 -37.35
CA TRP A 310 -21.16 -6.92 -37.58
C TRP A 310 -19.83 -7.31 -36.91
N HIS A 311 -18.83 -6.42 -36.99
CA HIS A 311 -17.50 -6.68 -36.43
C HIS A 311 -17.52 -6.72 -34.90
N GLY A 312 -18.24 -5.80 -34.24
CA GLY A 312 -18.42 -5.82 -32.79
C GLY A 312 -19.15 -7.07 -32.30
N ARG A 313 -20.12 -7.59 -33.08
CA ARG A 313 -20.79 -8.86 -32.76
C ARG A 313 -19.81 -10.03 -32.85
N GLU A 314 -19.00 -10.08 -33.88
CA GLU A 314 -17.95 -11.11 -34.06
C GLU A 314 -16.95 -11.09 -32.89
N ALA A 315 -16.47 -9.91 -32.49
CA ALA A 315 -15.56 -9.76 -31.36
C ALA A 315 -16.16 -10.23 -30.02
N VAL A 316 -17.47 -10.05 -29.79
CA VAL A 316 -18.16 -10.62 -28.60
C VAL A 316 -18.11 -12.14 -28.62
N LEU A 317 -18.30 -12.75 -29.80
CA LEU A 317 -18.27 -14.20 -29.96
C LEU A 317 -16.88 -14.75 -29.77
N ASP A 318 -15.86 -14.08 -30.30
CA ASP A 318 -14.44 -14.44 -30.11
C ASP A 318 -14.07 -14.49 -28.61
N VAL A 319 -14.56 -13.53 -27.81
CA VAL A 319 -14.36 -13.54 -26.35
C VAL A 319 -15.05 -14.73 -25.68
N LEU A 320 -16.26 -15.08 -26.12
CA LEU A 320 -17.01 -16.22 -25.58
C LEU A 320 -16.41 -17.57 -26.02
N GLU A 321 -15.88 -17.67 -27.24
CA GLU A 321 -15.23 -18.86 -27.78
C GLU A 321 -13.85 -19.07 -27.16
N ALA A 322 -13.09 -18.00 -26.90
CA ALA A 322 -11.80 -18.08 -26.22
C ALA A 322 -11.88 -18.67 -24.80
N SER A 323 -13.08 -18.71 -24.19
CA SER A 323 -13.30 -19.26 -22.84
C SER A 323 -14.63 -20.01 -22.71
N PRO A 324 -14.81 -21.18 -23.37
CA PRO A 324 -16.10 -21.88 -23.46
C PRO A 324 -16.68 -22.25 -22.10
N LYS A 325 -15.81 -22.64 -21.16
CA LYS A 325 -16.20 -23.04 -19.80
C LYS A 325 -16.77 -21.88 -18.97
N TYR A 326 -16.42 -20.65 -19.30
CA TYR A 326 -16.78 -19.45 -18.54
C TYR A 326 -17.71 -18.50 -19.30
N ALA A 327 -17.95 -18.74 -20.59
CA ALA A 327 -18.79 -17.95 -21.47
C ALA A 327 -20.14 -17.55 -20.86
N ASP A 328 -20.87 -18.48 -20.24
CA ASP A 328 -22.16 -18.17 -19.58
C ASP A 328 -22.02 -17.19 -18.43
N ARG A 329 -20.92 -17.28 -17.67
CA ARG A 329 -20.62 -16.38 -16.55
C ARG A 329 -20.14 -15.03 -17.04
N LEU A 330 -19.35 -15.00 -18.12
CA LEU A 330 -18.88 -13.77 -18.76
C LEU A 330 -20.06 -12.99 -19.34
N TRP A 331 -20.94 -13.66 -20.09
CA TRP A 331 -22.16 -13.04 -20.60
C TRP A 331 -23.11 -12.60 -19.48
N ALA A 332 -23.27 -13.39 -18.42
CA ALA A 332 -24.07 -12.97 -17.27
C ALA A 332 -23.47 -11.75 -16.55
N SER A 333 -22.13 -11.62 -16.53
CA SER A 333 -21.45 -10.46 -15.97
C SER A 333 -21.63 -9.20 -16.81
N SER A 334 -21.56 -9.30 -18.14
CA SER A 334 -21.84 -8.18 -19.03
C SER A 334 -23.30 -7.72 -18.90
N LEU A 335 -24.24 -8.66 -18.84
CA LEU A 335 -25.65 -8.34 -18.62
C LEU A 335 -25.90 -7.67 -17.26
N ALA A 336 -25.20 -8.09 -16.21
CA ALA A 336 -25.31 -7.49 -14.88
C ALA A 336 -24.71 -6.07 -14.84
N ALA A 337 -23.62 -5.84 -15.58
CA ALA A 337 -23.01 -4.53 -15.75
C ALA A 337 -23.94 -3.59 -16.55
N ALA A 338 -24.61 -4.10 -17.58
CA ALA A 338 -25.54 -3.33 -18.40
C ALA A 338 -26.84 -2.95 -17.68
N SER A 339 -27.25 -3.73 -16.67
CA SER A 339 -28.48 -3.50 -15.89
C SER A 339 -28.33 -2.60 -14.66
N ARG A 340 -27.12 -2.08 -14.41
CA ARG A 340 -26.83 -1.14 -13.32
C ARG A 340 -26.66 0.26 -13.87
#